data_AF-A0A7S7Z9H1-F1
#
_entry.id   AF-A0A7S7Z9H1-F1
#
_cell.length_a   1.000
_cell.length_b   1.000
_cell.length_c   1.000
_cell.angle_alpha   90.00
_cell.angle_beta   90.00
_cell.angle_gamma   90.00
#
_symmetry.space_group_name_H-M   'P 1'
#
loop_
_entity.id
_entity.type
_entity.pdbx_description
1 polymer ?
#
loop_
_entity_poly.entity_id
_entity_poly.type
_entity_poly.pdbx_seq_one_letter_code
_entity_poly.pdbx_strand_id
1 'polypeptide(L)'
;MMSLPTSIVSAMALTQRCHDLAEFQVTGQLGNTLTEDENIKAALIAKEMLDKERNRNEELRQTPGWDGHVLDYHLNAARSLSSFADTPIGAYGFIPLLSGCITGTWTAIETMLADLWEAALNAHPRTLASLNGKPKKDADKNQYDKNPSDQDKKLDLNVVAKHGFDLRVHMGSILRSARRFEFARLSGAREAYMRAFSEKSSRVETAIANKSMDALSAVRNALLHRAAVADDEYVRQQKFLAIPKADKGERIRLDGQNTSDLIRPAIASSRSLMIAVDDWIREN
;
A
#
# COMPACT_ATOMS: atom_id res chain seq x y z
N MET A 1 17.43 -5.81 7.80
CA MET A 1 17.16 -7.21 7.40
C MET A 1 15.65 -7.32 7.28
N MET A 2 15.09 -7.65 6.10
CA MET A 2 13.64 -7.85 5.99
C MET A 2 13.24 -9.05 6.85
N SER A 3 12.37 -8.85 7.83
CA SER A 3 11.76 -9.95 8.56
C SER A 3 10.87 -10.74 7.61
N LEU A 4 11.16 -12.03 7.44
CA LEU A 4 10.28 -12.91 6.68
C LEU A 4 8.96 -13.08 7.45
N PRO A 5 7.81 -13.22 6.78
CA PRO A 5 6.54 -13.50 7.46
C PRO A 5 6.61 -14.69 8.42
N THR A 6 7.37 -15.72 8.07
CA THR A 6 7.63 -16.88 8.92
C THR A 6 8.46 -16.54 10.16
N SER A 7 9.37 -15.55 10.12
CA SER A 7 10.05 -15.07 11.33
C SER A 7 9.08 -14.40 12.30
N ILE A 8 8.17 -13.57 11.78
CA ILE A 8 7.16 -12.87 12.59
C ILE A 8 6.23 -13.90 13.24
N VAL A 9 5.71 -14.85 12.46
CA VAL A 9 4.81 -15.88 12.96
C VAL A 9 5.48 -16.77 14.00
N SER A 10 6.70 -17.23 13.76
CA SER A 10 7.37 -18.05 14.78
C SER A 10 7.67 -17.27 16.05
N ALA A 11 8.00 -15.98 15.95
CA ALA A 11 8.18 -15.13 17.12
C ALA A 11 6.86 -14.98 17.89
N MET A 12 5.74 -14.71 17.20
CA MET A 12 4.41 -14.64 17.80
C MET A 12 3.99 -15.96 18.45
N ALA A 13 4.22 -17.09 17.77
CA ALA A 13 3.91 -18.42 18.30
C ALA A 13 4.74 -18.75 19.54
N LEU A 14 6.02 -18.39 19.55
CA LEU A 14 6.89 -18.54 20.72
C LEU A 14 6.41 -17.66 21.88
N THR A 15 6.13 -16.38 21.61
CA THR A 15 5.61 -15.45 22.62
C THR A 15 4.29 -15.94 23.21
N GLN A 16 3.32 -16.32 22.38
CA GLN A 16 2.04 -16.86 22.85
C GLN A 16 2.27 -18.10 23.71
N ARG A 17 3.10 -19.04 23.26
CA ARG A 17 3.41 -20.27 24.02
C ARG A 17 4.06 -19.95 25.38
N CYS A 18 4.98 -18.99 25.44
CA CYS A 18 5.58 -18.56 26.71
C CYS A 18 4.54 -17.95 27.65
N HIS A 19 3.60 -17.16 27.12
CA HIS A 19 2.49 -16.62 27.90
C HIS A 19 1.55 -17.71 28.41
N ASP A 20 1.14 -18.66 27.55
CA ASP A 20 0.26 -19.77 27.93
C ASP A 20 0.92 -20.63 29.01
N LEU A 21 2.20 -20.99 28.84
CA LEU A 21 2.94 -21.76 29.84
C LEU A 21 3.08 -21.01 31.17
N ALA A 22 3.31 -19.69 31.12
CA ALA A 22 3.41 -18.88 32.32
C ALA A 22 2.06 -18.76 33.04
N GLU A 23 0.96 -18.55 32.30
CA GLU A 23 -0.39 -18.55 32.85
C GLU A 23 -0.70 -19.88 33.54
N PHE A 24 -0.39 -20.99 32.86
CA PHE A 24 -0.60 -22.34 33.40
C PHE A 24 0.25 -22.59 34.66
N GLN A 25 1.49 -22.10 34.71
CA GLN A 25 2.33 -22.22 35.91
C GLN A 25 1.78 -21.45 37.11
N VAL A 26 1.15 -20.30 36.87
CA VAL A 26 0.59 -19.46 37.94
C VAL A 26 -0.76 -19.99 38.42
N THR A 27 -1.62 -20.44 37.50
CA THR A 27 -3.04 -20.74 37.80
C THR A 27 -3.40 -22.22 37.75
N GLY A 28 -2.57 -23.05 37.12
CA GLY A 28 -2.88 -24.46 36.81
C GLY A 28 -3.92 -24.65 35.69
N GLN A 29 -4.36 -23.58 35.03
CA GLN A 29 -5.36 -23.59 33.95
C GLN A 29 -4.95 -22.63 32.82
N LEU A 30 -5.64 -22.70 31.68
CA LEU A 30 -5.44 -21.81 30.53
C LEU A 30 -6.74 -21.10 30.18
N GLY A 31 -6.66 -19.82 29.80
CA GLY A 31 -7.77 -19.03 29.29
C GLY A 31 -8.67 -18.40 30.35
N ASN A 32 -8.22 -18.32 31.61
CA ASN A 32 -8.98 -17.68 32.68
C ASN A 32 -8.68 -16.17 32.76
N THR A 33 -9.65 -15.39 33.27
CA THR A 33 -9.38 -13.99 33.61
C THR A 33 -8.45 -13.95 34.82
N LEU A 34 -7.20 -13.55 34.59
CA LEU A 34 -6.20 -13.39 35.64
C LEU A 34 -6.55 -12.23 36.56
N THR A 35 -6.31 -12.39 37.85
CA THR A 35 -6.19 -11.25 38.77
C THR A 35 -4.95 -10.42 38.41
N GLU A 36 -4.90 -9.18 38.87
CA GLU A 36 -3.76 -8.28 38.59
C GLU A 36 -2.42 -8.89 39.06
N ASP A 37 -2.39 -9.49 40.25
CA ASP A 37 -1.21 -10.15 40.81
C ASP A 37 -0.78 -11.39 40.00
N GLU A 38 -1.74 -12.21 39.56
CA GLU A 38 -1.45 -13.37 38.70
C GLU A 38 -0.92 -12.94 37.34
N ASN A 39 -1.47 -11.87 36.77
CA ASN A 39 -1.04 -11.31 35.49
C ASN A 39 0.40 -10.79 35.57
N ILE A 40 0.76 -10.06 36.64
CA ILE A 40 2.13 -9.60 36.87
C ILE A 40 3.10 -10.79 36.99
N LYS A 41 2.73 -11.83 37.75
CA LYS A 41 3.56 -13.04 37.90
C LYS A 41 3.73 -13.78 36.58
N ALA A 42 2.65 -14.00 35.85
CA ALA A 42 2.68 -14.68 34.55
C ALA A 42 3.53 -13.89 33.54
N ALA A 43 3.41 -12.56 33.50
CA ALA A 43 4.22 -11.72 32.63
C ALA A 43 5.73 -11.81 32.94
N LEU A 44 6.12 -11.85 34.23
CA LEU A 44 7.52 -12.02 34.63
C LEU A 44 8.08 -13.38 34.21
N ILE A 45 7.31 -14.46 34.41
CA ILE A 45 7.70 -15.81 34.01
C ILE A 45 7.82 -15.91 32.48
N ALA A 46 6.85 -15.39 31.73
CA ALA A 46 6.88 -15.38 30.26
C ALA A 46 8.10 -14.62 29.73
N LYS A 47 8.42 -13.47 30.34
CA LYS A 47 9.63 -12.69 30.02
C LYS A 47 10.90 -13.51 30.25
N GLU A 48 11.01 -14.19 31.40
CA GLU A 48 12.17 -15.03 31.70
C GLU A 48 12.34 -16.15 30.67
N MET A 49 11.24 -16.80 30.25
CA MET A 49 11.27 -17.82 29.20
C MET A 49 11.73 -17.26 27.86
N LEU A 50 11.23 -16.08 27.47
CA LEU A 50 11.63 -15.41 26.23
C LEU A 50 13.09 -14.99 26.24
N ASP A 51 13.58 -14.45 27.36
CA ASP A 51 14.98 -14.08 27.52
C ASP A 51 15.89 -15.32 27.42
N LYS A 52 15.49 -16.46 28.02
CA LYS A 52 16.22 -17.73 27.89
C LYS A 52 16.30 -18.21 26.43
N GLU A 53 15.19 -18.19 25.70
CA GLU A 53 15.18 -18.60 24.28
C GLU A 53 15.97 -17.62 23.40
N ARG A 54 15.93 -16.31 23.66
CA ARG A 54 16.78 -15.34 22.97
C ARG A 54 18.26 -15.66 23.16
N ASN A 55 18.68 -15.86 24.40
CA ASN A 55 20.08 -16.14 24.72
C ASN A 55 20.54 -17.46 24.07
N ARG A 56 19.69 -18.50 24.11
CA ARG A 56 19.95 -19.76 23.42
C ARG A 56 20.14 -19.58 21.92
N ASN A 57 19.29 -18.76 21.27
CA ASN A 57 19.40 -18.48 19.85
C ASN A 57 20.68 -17.71 19.51
N GLU A 58 21.11 -16.78 20.39
CA GLU A 58 22.37 -16.06 20.24
C GLU A 58 23.58 -17.00 20.31
N GLU A 59 23.58 -17.94 21.25
CA GLU A 59 24.62 -18.97 21.38
C GLU A 59 24.65 -19.88 20.14
N LEU A 60 23.49 -20.38 19.70
CA LEU A 60 23.36 -21.27 18.54
C LEU A 60 23.82 -20.61 17.24
N ARG A 61 23.67 -19.29 17.13
CA ARG A 61 24.04 -18.53 15.92
C ARG A 61 25.52 -18.65 15.56
N GLN A 62 26.38 -18.96 16.52
CA GLN A 62 27.81 -19.15 16.31
C GLN A 62 28.18 -20.61 16.00
N THR A 63 27.20 -21.50 15.85
CA THR A 63 27.41 -22.93 15.65
C THR A 63 27.05 -23.37 14.22
N PRO A 64 27.64 -24.46 13.70
CA PRO A 64 27.26 -25.02 12.41
C PRO A 64 25.79 -25.49 12.32
N GLY A 65 25.13 -25.67 13.46
CA GLY A 65 23.71 -26.06 13.53
C GLY A 65 22.73 -24.91 13.32
N TRP A 66 23.21 -23.66 13.24
CA TRP A 66 22.35 -22.48 13.13
C TRP A 66 21.42 -22.54 11.91
N ASP A 67 21.95 -22.89 10.73
CA ASP A 67 21.15 -22.88 9.51
C ASP A 67 20.03 -23.93 9.54
N GLY A 68 20.32 -25.11 10.10
CA GLY A 68 19.32 -26.16 10.33
C GLY A 68 18.24 -25.71 11.32
N HIS A 69 18.66 -25.08 12.43
CA HIS A 69 17.72 -24.51 13.41
C HIS A 69 16.82 -23.43 12.78
N VAL A 70 17.38 -22.52 11.99
CA VAL A 70 16.63 -21.46 11.30
C VAL A 70 15.64 -22.06 10.30
N LEU A 71 16.06 -23.08 9.53
CA LEU A 71 15.18 -23.77 8.60
C LEU A 71 13.99 -24.41 9.33
N ASP A 72 14.24 -25.18 10.39
CA ASP A 72 13.19 -25.81 11.20
C ASP A 72 12.26 -24.76 11.83
N TYR A 73 12.83 -23.67 12.34
CA TYR A 73 12.09 -22.54 12.88
C TYR A 73 11.12 -21.95 11.84
N HIS A 74 11.56 -21.77 10.60
CA HIS A 74 10.72 -21.27 9.51
C HIS A 74 9.68 -22.29 9.03
N LEU A 75 10.04 -23.58 8.93
CA LEU A 75 9.12 -24.65 8.52
C LEU A 75 7.99 -24.85 9.54
N ASN A 76 8.32 -24.80 10.84
CA ASN A 76 7.31 -24.88 11.88
C ASN A 76 6.37 -23.66 11.87
N ALA A 77 6.90 -22.45 11.64
CA ALA A 77 6.06 -21.26 11.40
C ALA A 77 5.08 -21.49 10.24
N ALA A 78 5.60 -21.99 9.12
CA ALA A 78 4.81 -22.22 7.93
C ALA A 78 3.69 -23.23 8.19
N ARG A 79 3.97 -24.30 8.95
CA ARG A 79 2.93 -25.28 9.36
C ARG A 79 1.87 -24.65 10.24
N SER A 80 2.24 -23.82 11.21
CA SER A 80 1.26 -23.11 12.06
C SER A 80 0.39 -22.15 11.25
N LEU A 81 0.99 -21.41 10.30
CA LEU A 81 0.27 -20.57 9.35
C LEU A 81 -0.71 -21.37 8.49
N SER A 82 -0.26 -22.49 7.92
CA SER A 82 -1.12 -23.38 7.11
C SER A 82 -2.27 -23.91 7.94
N SER A 83 -1.98 -24.42 9.16
CA SER A 83 -3.01 -24.94 10.06
C SER A 83 -4.03 -23.86 10.44
N PHE A 84 -3.60 -22.61 10.63
CA PHE A 84 -4.49 -21.49 10.88
C PHE A 84 -5.36 -21.20 9.65
N ALA A 85 -4.78 -21.19 8.45
CA ALA A 85 -5.50 -21.01 7.20
C ALA A 85 -6.51 -22.13 6.91
N ASP A 86 -6.26 -23.34 7.41
CA ASP A 86 -7.17 -24.49 7.28
C ASP A 86 -8.41 -24.38 8.19
N THR A 87 -8.37 -23.53 9.22
CA THR A 87 -9.56 -23.24 10.03
C THR A 87 -10.44 -22.20 9.34
N PRO A 88 -11.78 -22.30 9.42
CA PRO A 88 -12.67 -21.26 8.90
C PRO A 88 -12.34 -19.88 9.46
N ILE A 89 -12.06 -19.77 10.76
CA ILE A 89 -11.74 -18.51 11.44
C ILE A 89 -10.43 -17.91 10.91
N GLY A 90 -9.38 -18.72 10.76
CA GLY A 90 -8.10 -18.22 10.25
C GLY A 90 -8.15 -17.87 8.76
N ALA A 91 -8.87 -18.66 7.95
CA ALA A 91 -9.16 -18.32 6.56
C ALA A 91 -9.85 -16.95 6.43
N TYR A 92 -10.83 -16.67 7.31
CA TYR A 92 -11.49 -15.36 7.36
C TYR A 92 -10.56 -14.23 7.82
N GLY A 93 -9.52 -14.51 8.62
CA GLY A 93 -8.55 -13.52 9.08
C GLY A 93 -7.55 -13.07 7.99
N PHE A 94 -7.18 -13.97 7.07
CA PHE A 94 -6.22 -13.64 6.01
C PHE A 94 -6.79 -12.71 4.93
N ILE A 95 -8.07 -12.83 4.61
CA ILE A 95 -8.69 -11.99 3.57
C ILE A 95 -8.63 -10.49 3.92
N PRO A 96 -9.02 -10.04 5.13
CA PRO A 96 -8.83 -8.66 5.58
C PRO A 96 -7.37 -8.22 5.57
N LEU A 97 -6.43 -9.11 5.94
CA LEU A 97 -5.00 -8.78 5.94
C LEU A 97 -4.50 -8.51 4.52
N LEU A 98 -4.80 -9.38 3.56
CA LEU A 98 -4.45 -9.20 2.15
C LEU A 98 -5.15 -7.97 1.55
N SER A 99 -6.42 -7.77 1.88
CA SER A 99 -7.18 -6.57 1.48
C SER A 99 -6.55 -5.30 2.04
N GLY A 100 -6.05 -5.35 3.28
CA GLY A 100 -5.29 -4.28 3.93
C GLY A 100 -3.99 -3.98 3.21
N CYS A 101 -3.24 -4.99 2.77
CA CYS A 101 -2.03 -4.80 1.96
C CYS A 101 -2.34 -4.10 0.61
N ILE A 102 -3.39 -4.52 -0.10
CA ILE A 102 -3.82 -3.91 -1.36
C ILE A 102 -4.22 -2.45 -1.13
N THR A 103 -5.10 -2.22 -0.14
CA THR A 103 -5.61 -0.89 0.19
C THR A 103 -4.49 0.05 0.64
N GLY A 104 -3.64 -0.40 1.56
CA GLY A 104 -2.52 0.37 2.07
C GLY A 104 -1.49 0.71 1.00
N THR A 105 -1.19 -0.24 0.10
CA THR A 105 -0.31 0.01 -1.05
C THR A 105 -0.92 1.07 -1.96
N TRP A 106 -2.20 0.97 -2.30
CA TRP A 106 -2.87 1.96 -3.13
C TRP A 106 -2.87 3.35 -2.48
N THR A 107 -3.20 3.46 -1.18
CA THR A 107 -3.15 4.74 -0.45
C THR A 107 -1.75 5.36 -0.45
N ALA A 108 -0.70 4.54 -0.33
CA ALA A 108 0.68 5.01 -0.43
C ALA A 108 0.99 5.55 -1.83
N ILE A 109 0.50 4.88 -2.88
CA ILE A 109 0.64 5.35 -4.27
C ILE A 109 -0.14 6.63 -4.49
N GLU A 110 -1.39 6.74 -4.05
CA GLU A 110 -2.22 7.96 -4.15
C GLU A 110 -1.49 9.17 -3.52
N THR A 111 -0.97 8.99 -2.31
CA THR A 111 -0.20 10.02 -1.60
C THR A 111 1.06 10.40 -2.39
N MET A 112 1.84 9.39 -2.82
CA MET A 112 3.05 9.61 -3.62
C MET A 112 2.76 10.36 -4.92
N LEU A 113 1.68 10.03 -5.64
CA LEU A 113 1.29 10.72 -6.87
C LEU A 113 1.01 12.20 -6.64
N ALA A 114 0.30 12.53 -5.55
CA ALA A 114 -0.02 13.91 -5.22
C ALA A 114 1.25 14.69 -4.80
N ASP A 115 2.06 14.11 -3.91
CA ASP A 115 3.25 14.75 -3.35
C ASP A 115 4.35 14.93 -4.41
N LEU A 116 4.58 13.91 -5.26
CA LEU A 116 5.56 13.97 -6.34
C LEU A 116 5.18 15.02 -7.39
N TRP A 117 3.89 15.09 -7.75
CA TRP A 117 3.39 16.11 -8.66
C TRP A 117 3.57 17.53 -8.08
N GLU A 118 3.17 17.73 -6.82
CA GLU A 118 3.36 19.01 -6.13
C GLU A 118 4.84 19.41 -6.07
N ALA A 119 5.72 18.49 -5.68
CA ALA A 119 7.16 18.73 -5.58
C ALA A 119 7.76 19.14 -6.94
N ALA A 120 7.35 18.47 -8.02
CA ALA A 120 7.80 18.82 -9.36
C ALA A 120 7.36 20.25 -9.76
N LEU A 121 6.10 20.59 -9.52
CA LEU A 121 5.58 21.93 -9.82
C LEU A 121 6.24 23.03 -8.98
N ASN A 122 6.58 22.74 -7.73
CA ASN A 122 7.30 23.68 -6.87
C ASN A 122 8.77 23.84 -7.28
N ALA A 123 9.40 22.80 -7.82
CA ALA A 123 10.75 22.88 -8.37
C ALA A 123 10.79 23.69 -9.69
N HIS A 124 9.77 23.53 -10.54
CA HIS A 124 9.70 24.11 -11.88
C HIS A 124 8.40 24.85 -12.17
N PRO A 125 8.07 25.92 -11.40
CA PRO A 125 6.76 26.57 -11.48
C PRO A 125 6.51 27.30 -12.79
N ARG A 126 7.56 27.81 -13.46
CA ARG A 126 7.40 28.57 -14.71
C ARG A 126 6.94 27.69 -15.86
N THR A 127 7.41 26.45 -15.91
CA THR A 127 7.12 25.49 -16.98
C THR A 127 5.90 24.65 -16.62
N LEU A 128 5.93 23.95 -15.47
CA LEU A 128 4.92 22.98 -15.10
C LEU A 128 3.60 23.58 -14.61
N ALA A 129 3.64 24.69 -13.84
CA ALA A 129 2.42 25.26 -13.26
C ALA A 129 1.53 25.98 -14.29
N SER A 130 2.02 26.19 -15.51
CA SER A 130 1.22 26.67 -16.63
C SER A 130 0.18 25.65 -17.11
N LEU A 131 0.40 24.36 -16.79
CA LEU A 131 -0.49 23.24 -17.12
C LEU A 131 -0.84 23.15 -18.62
N ASN A 132 0.13 23.50 -19.48
CA ASN A 132 -0.01 23.55 -20.93
C ASN A 132 0.03 22.18 -21.63
N GLY A 133 0.24 21.10 -20.88
CA GLY A 133 0.21 19.73 -21.38
C GLY A 133 -1.18 19.34 -21.90
N LYS A 134 -1.17 18.44 -22.89
CA LYS A 134 -2.39 17.98 -23.56
C LYS A 134 -2.67 16.54 -23.13
N PRO A 135 -3.79 16.26 -22.43
CA PRO A 135 -4.19 14.87 -22.20
C PRO A 135 -4.38 14.17 -23.55
N LYS A 136 -3.73 13.03 -23.73
CA LYS A 136 -3.98 12.17 -24.91
C LYS A 136 -5.43 11.71 -24.84
N LYS A 137 -6.16 11.87 -25.96
CA LYS A 137 -7.55 11.43 -26.12
C LYS A 137 -7.60 9.90 -26.24
N ASP A 138 -7.24 9.17 -25.20
CA ASP A 138 -7.36 7.71 -25.21
C ASP A 138 -8.69 7.24 -24.59
N ALA A 139 -9.52 6.71 -25.50
CA ALA A 139 -10.62 5.74 -25.41
C ALA A 139 -11.83 5.94 -24.49
N ASP A 140 -11.78 6.67 -23.38
CA ASP A 140 -12.98 6.85 -22.53
C ASP A 140 -13.68 8.17 -22.85
N LYS A 141 -14.47 8.14 -23.94
CA LYS A 141 -15.16 9.30 -24.54
C LYS A 141 -16.10 10.08 -23.60
N ASN A 142 -16.34 9.62 -22.38
CA ASN A 142 -17.36 10.18 -21.51
C ASN A 142 -16.86 10.98 -20.30
N GLN A 143 -15.55 11.04 -20.02
CA GLN A 143 -15.09 11.64 -18.76
C GLN A 143 -14.21 12.90 -18.87
N TYR A 144 -13.52 13.12 -20.01
CA TYR A 144 -12.54 14.22 -20.14
C TYR A 144 -12.99 15.38 -21.05
N ASP A 145 -14.22 15.35 -21.57
CA ASP A 145 -14.70 16.31 -22.59
C ASP A 145 -15.35 17.57 -22.01
N LYS A 146 -15.00 17.94 -20.78
CA LYS A 146 -15.24 19.32 -20.32
C LYS A 146 -14.01 20.13 -20.65
N ASN A 147 -14.09 20.96 -21.69
CA ASN A 147 -13.19 22.09 -21.85
C ASN A 147 -13.05 22.76 -20.47
N PRO A 148 -11.81 22.98 -19.97
CA PRO A 148 -11.64 23.62 -18.68
C PRO A 148 -12.40 24.94 -18.73
N SER A 149 -13.41 25.05 -17.88
CA SER A 149 -14.21 26.26 -17.82
C SER A 149 -13.28 27.41 -17.45
N ASP A 150 -13.56 28.65 -17.86
CA ASP A 150 -12.71 29.78 -17.46
C ASP A 150 -12.64 29.99 -15.93
N GLN A 151 -13.45 29.26 -15.15
CA GLN A 151 -13.30 29.17 -13.70
C GLN A 151 -12.09 28.33 -13.26
N ASP A 152 -11.65 27.33 -14.04
CA ASP A 152 -10.51 26.46 -13.72
C ASP A 152 -9.16 27.20 -13.78
N LYS A 153 -9.15 28.43 -14.32
CA LYS A 153 -7.98 29.31 -14.38
C LYS A 153 -7.91 30.31 -13.23
N LYS A 154 -8.95 30.42 -12.38
CA LYS A 154 -8.99 31.39 -11.28
C LYS A 154 -8.35 30.79 -10.03
N LEU A 155 -7.37 31.48 -9.48
CA LEU A 155 -6.77 31.17 -8.18
C LEU A 155 -7.44 32.01 -7.10
N ASP A 156 -7.86 31.38 -6.00
CA ASP A 156 -8.34 32.09 -4.83
C ASP A 156 -7.18 32.85 -4.17
N LEU A 157 -7.32 34.18 -4.06
CA LEU A 157 -6.33 35.06 -3.44
C LEU A 157 -6.06 34.67 -1.98
N ASN A 158 -7.02 34.09 -1.28
CA ASN A 158 -6.82 33.61 0.09
C ASN A 158 -5.81 32.46 0.15
N VAL A 159 -5.80 31.59 -0.86
CA VAL A 159 -4.84 30.47 -0.94
C VAL A 159 -3.44 31.03 -1.23
N VAL A 160 -3.32 32.00 -2.12
CA VAL A 160 -2.04 32.66 -2.41
C VAL A 160 -1.51 33.41 -1.19
N ALA A 161 -2.40 34.10 -0.45
CA ALA A 161 -2.05 34.84 0.76
C ALA A 161 -1.50 33.93 1.87
N LYS A 162 -2.02 32.70 2.02
CA LYS A 162 -1.50 31.70 2.98
C LYS A 162 -0.04 31.33 2.73
N HIS A 163 0.44 31.48 1.50
CA HIS A 163 1.84 31.24 1.11
C HIS A 163 2.64 32.54 0.96
N GLY A 164 2.19 33.65 1.57
CA GLY A 164 2.91 34.92 1.57
C GLY A 164 3.08 35.55 0.18
N PHE A 165 2.19 35.21 -0.76
CA PHE A 165 2.29 35.61 -2.17
C PHE A 165 3.57 35.14 -2.88
N ASP A 166 4.32 34.17 -2.33
CA ASP A 166 5.50 33.62 -3.01
C ASP A 166 5.12 32.45 -3.93
N LEU A 167 4.78 32.81 -5.17
CA LEU A 167 4.47 31.86 -6.23
C LEU A 167 5.70 31.13 -6.77
N ARG A 168 6.93 31.52 -6.42
CA ARG A 168 8.14 30.95 -7.04
C ARG A 168 8.50 29.56 -6.53
N VAL A 169 7.93 29.13 -5.40
CA VAL A 169 8.24 27.81 -4.81
C VAL A 169 7.00 27.10 -4.28
N HIS A 170 5.81 27.68 -4.44
CA HIS A 170 4.55 27.15 -3.87
C HIS A 170 3.45 26.91 -4.90
N MET A 171 3.71 27.00 -6.22
CA MET A 171 2.65 26.80 -7.22
C MET A 171 1.99 25.42 -7.14
N GLY A 172 2.76 24.36 -6.90
CA GLY A 172 2.24 23.02 -6.67
C GLY A 172 1.34 22.96 -5.44
N SER A 173 1.78 23.54 -4.32
CA SER A 173 1.03 23.57 -3.05
C SER A 173 -0.28 24.35 -3.19
N ILE A 174 -0.25 25.47 -3.90
CA ILE A 174 -1.41 26.31 -4.20
C ILE A 174 -2.40 25.53 -5.09
N LEU A 175 -1.94 24.90 -6.17
CA LEU A 175 -2.79 24.15 -7.10
C LEU A 175 -3.39 22.90 -6.45
N ARG A 176 -2.65 22.24 -5.56
CA ARG A 176 -3.16 21.11 -4.76
C ARG A 176 -4.22 21.56 -3.76
N SER A 177 -3.97 22.66 -3.04
CA SER A 177 -4.91 23.22 -2.05
C SER A 177 -6.21 23.71 -2.69
N ALA A 178 -6.13 24.23 -3.92
CA ALA A 178 -7.28 24.60 -4.72
C ALA A 178 -8.11 23.39 -5.22
N ARG A 179 -7.68 22.15 -4.94
CA ARG A 179 -8.31 20.89 -5.38
C ARG A 179 -8.57 20.85 -6.88
N ARG A 180 -7.64 21.41 -7.68
CA ARG A 180 -7.78 21.47 -9.14
C ARG A 180 -7.81 20.08 -9.78
N PHE A 181 -7.12 19.11 -9.17
CA PHE A 181 -7.10 17.72 -9.58
C PHE A 181 -7.42 16.81 -8.39
N GLU A 182 -8.19 15.74 -8.65
CA GLU A 182 -8.56 14.74 -7.66
C GLU A 182 -7.59 13.56 -7.68
N PHE A 183 -6.62 13.54 -6.76
CA PHE A 183 -5.64 12.44 -6.67
C PHE A 183 -6.18 11.18 -5.99
N ALA A 184 -7.39 11.22 -5.42
CA ALA A 184 -8.11 10.04 -4.91
C ALA A 184 -8.63 9.13 -6.04
N ARG A 185 -8.53 9.57 -7.29
CA ARG A 185 -8.86 8.78 -8.48
C ARG A 185 -7.66 8.76 -9.41
N LEU A 186 -7.34 7.58 -9.95
CA LEU A 186 -6.22 7.43 -10.89
C LEU A 186 -6.40 8.30 -12.14
N SER A 187 -7.64 8.47 -12.60
CA SER A 187 -7.99 9.38 -13.70
C SER A 187 -7.58 10.82 -13.42
N GLY A 188 -7.92 11.34 -12.23
CA GLY A 188 -7.57 12.70 -11.83
C GLY A 188 -6.07 12.90 -11.66
N ALA A 189 -5.36 11.91 -11.12
CA ALA A 189 -3.89 11.93 -11.05
C ALA A 189 -3.28 11.95 -12.46
N ARG A 190 -3.71 11.06 -13.36
CA ARG A 190 -3.25 11.04 -14.77
C ARG A 190 -3.47 12.37 -15.46
N GLU A 191 -4.65 12.97 -15.29
CA GLU A 191 -4.93 14.29 -15.84
C GLU A 191 -3.94 15.34 -15.32
N ALA A 192 -3.68 15.38 -14.01
CA ALA A 192 -2.75 16.32 -13.41
C ALA A 192 -1.34 16.21 -14.01
N TYR A 193 -0.84 14.98 -14.18
CA TYR A 193 0.47 14.72 -14.80
C TYR A 193 0.48 15.10 -16.28
N MET A 194 -0.54 14.69 -17.06
CA MET A 194 -0.62 15.01 -18.49
C MET A 194 -0.75 16.51 -18.76
N ARG A 195 -1.36 17.26 -17.85
CA ARG A 195 -1.47 18.72 -17.92
C ARG A 195 -0.15 19.40 -17.54
N ALA A 196 0.54 18.90 -16.53
CA ALA A 196 1.80 19.49 -16.08
C ALA A 196 2.95 19.26 -17.08
N PHE A 197 3.12 18.02 -17.56
CA PHE A 197 4.30 17.61 -18.32
C PHE A 197 4.02 17.62 -19.83
N SER A 198 4.27 18.77 -20.50
CA SER A 198 4.00 18.95 -21.94
C SER A 198 5.14 18.55 -22.88
N GLU A 199 6.40 18.62 -22.42
CA GLU A 199 7.59 18.40 -23.24
C GLU A 199 8.48 17.32 -22.63
N LYS A 200 9.12 16.50 -23.48
CA LYS A 200 10.01 15.39 -23.09
C LYS A 200 9.42 14.47 -22.01
N SER A 201 8.10 14.37 -21.95
CA SER A 201 7.36 13.72 -20.86
C SER A 201 7.04 12.25 -21.13
N SER A 202 7.48 11.68 -22.25
CA SER A 202 7.09 10.32 -22.66
C SER A 202 7.34 9.26 -21.58
N ARG A 203 8.41 9.40 -20.79
CA ARG A 203 8.71 8.52 -19.66
C ARG A 203 7.72 8.68 -18.50
N VAL A 204 7.34 9.91 -18.17
CA VAL A 204 6.32 10.23 -17.17
C VAL A 204 4.96 9.69 -17.62
N GLU A 205 4.58 9.97 -18.87
CA GLU A 205 3.33 9.49 -19.47
C GLU A 205 3.24 7.96 -19.45
N THR A 206 4.30 7.28 -19.87
CA THR A 206 4.34 5.80 -19.90
C THR A 206 4.24 5.23 -18.49
N ALA A 207 4.91 5.83 -17.51
CA ALA A 207 4.91 5.35 -16.12
C ALA A 207 3.55 5.54 -15.43
N ILE A 208 2.87 6.67 -15.64
CA ILE A 208 1.54 6.92 -15.05
C ILE A 208 0.41 6.16 -15.77
N ALA A 209 0.59 5.84 -17.06
CA ALA A 209 -0.37 5.08 -17.86
C ALA A 209 -0.24 3.55 -17.71
N ASN A 210 0.62 3.07 -16.80
CA ASN A 210 0.83 1.64 -16.64
C ASN A 210 -0.42 0.93 -16.10
N LYS A 211 -0.82 -0.15 -16.77
CA LYS A 211 -1.98 -0.98 -16.42
C LYS A 211 -1.89 -1.65 -15.04
N SER A 212 -0.69 -1.77 -14.46
CA SER A 212 -0.56 -2.29 -13.11
C SER A 212 -1.22 -1.37 -12.06
N MET A 213 -1.19 -0.05 -12.27
CA MET A 213 -1.89 0.90 -11.42
C MET A 213 -3.41 0.77 -11.59
N ASP A 214 -3.90 0.55 -12.82
CA ASP A 214 -5.33 0.29 -13.08
C ASP A 214 -5.78 -1.00 -12.37
N ALA A 215 -5.00 -2.07 -12.48
CA ALA A 215 -5.30 -3.35 -11.86
C ALA A 215 -5.41 -3.22 -10.33
N LEU A 216 -4.45 -2.56 -9.69
CA LEU A 216 -4.48 -2.33 -8.24
C LEU A 216 -5.65 -1.43 -7.82
N SER A 217 -5.90 -0.35 -8.58
CA SER A 217 -7.01 0.58 -8.32
C SER A 217 -8.38 -0.10 -8.44
N ALA A 218 -8.57 -0.91 -9.48
CA ALA A 218 -9.78 -1.69 -9.73
C ALA A 218 -10.12 -2.61 -8.56
N VAL A 219 -9.13 -3.38 -8.08
CA VAL A 219 -9.32 -4.30 -6.96
C VAL A 219 -9.58 -3.53 -5.67
N ARG A 220 -8.81 -2.47 -5.37
CA ARG A 220 -9.06 -1.59 -4.20
C ARG A 220 -10.46 -1.01 -4.21
N ASN A 221 -10.96 -0.56 -5.35
CA ASN A 221 -12.30 0.01 -5.48
C ASN A 221 -13.37 -1.01 -5.10
N ALA A 222 -13.28 -2.25 -5.60
CA ALA A 222 -14.21 -3.32 -5.23
C ALA A 222 -14.12 -3.71 -3.74
N LEU A 223 -12.91 -3.74 -3.17
CA LEU A 223 -12.72 -4.02 -1.74
C LEU A 223 -13.40 -2.97 -0.85
N LEU A 224 -13.17 -1.68 -1.10
CA LEU A 224 -13.66 -0.60 -0.24
C LEU A 224 -15.12 -0.25 -0.46
N HIS A 225 -15.60 -0.27 -1.71
CA HIS A 225 -16.92 0.26 -2.05
C HIS A 225 -17.96 -0.81 -2.36
N ARG A 226 -17.53 -2.07 -2.54
CA ARG A 226 -18.41 -3.20 -2.89
C ARG A 226 -18.27 -4.40 -1.95
N ALA A 227 -17.64 -4.24 -0.79
CA ALA A 227 -17.41 -5.33 0.17
C ALA A 227 -16.76 -6.57 -0.47
N ALA A 228 -15.82 -6.32 -1.39
CA ALA A 228 -15.14 -7.31 -2.22
C ALA A 228 -16.06 -8.08 -3.19
N VAL A 229 -17.25 -7.57 -3.52
CA VAL A 229 -18.15 -8.17 -4.52
C VAL A 229 -17.87 -7.59 -5.90
N ALA A 230 -17.73 -8.45 -6.91
CA ALA A 230 -17.51 -8.05 -8.30
C ALA A 230 -18.80 -7.45 -8.91
N ASP A 231 -18.71 -6.18 -9.33
CA ASP A 231 -19.78 -5.47 -10.04
C ASP A 231 -19.54 -5.47 -11.57
N ASP A 232 -20.46 -4.87 -12.33
CA ASP A 232 -20.37 -4.79 -13.79
C ASP A 232 -19.08 -4.11 -14.28
N GLU A 233 -18.62 -3.10 -13.52
CA GLU A 233 -17.39 -2.38 -13.81
C GLU A 233 -16.18 -3.29 -13.65
N TYR A 234 -16.10 -4.00 -12.51
CA TYR A 234 -15.02 -4.92 -12.22
C TYR A 234 -14.92 -6.05 -13.26
N VAL A 235 -16.05 -6.68 -13.60
CA VAL A 235 -16.12 -7.73 -14.63
C VAL A 235 -15.72 -7.21 -16.01
N ARG A 236 -16.07 -5.96 -16.35
CA ARG A 236 -15.60 -5.32 -17.59
C ARG A 236 -14.09 -5.14 -17.59
N GLN A 237 -13.53 -4.68 -16.48
CA GLN A 237 -12.09 -4.42 -16.34
C GLN A 237 -11.24 -5.71 -16.36
N GLN A 238 -11.76 -6.83 -15.86
CA GLN A 238 -11.11 -8.15 -15.92
C GLN A 238 -10.73 -8.59 -17.34
N LYS A 239 -11.38 -8.05 -18.38
CA LYS A 239 -11.09 -8.38 -19.78
C LYS A 239 -9.74 -7.81 -20.25
N PHE A 240 -9.30 -6.71 -19.64
CA PHE A 240 -8.14 -5.94 -20.10
C PHE A 240 -7.05 -5.81 -19.04
N LEU A 241 -7.36 -6.12 -17.78
CA LEU A 241 -6.46 -6.05 -16.64
C LEU A 241 -6.18 -7.44 -16.09
N ALA A 242 -4.94 -7.63 -15.62
CA ALA A 242 -4.53 -8.81 -14.87
C ALA A 242 -4.98 -8.64 -13.39
N ILE A 243 -6.26 -8.90 -13.15
CA ILE A 243 -6.88 -8.87 -11.81
C ILE A 243 -7.57 -10.21 -11.51
N PRO A 244 -7.79 -10.55 -10.21
CA PRO A 244 -8.48 -11.78 -9.84
C PRO A 244 -9.83 -11.94 -10.57
N LYS A 245 -10.10 -13.16 -11.04
CA LYS A 245 -11.34 -13.49 -11.72
C LYS A 245 -12.43 -13.76 -10.68
N ALA A 246 -13.62 -13.24 -10.96
CA ALA A 246 -14.83 -13.35 -10.15
C ALA A 246 -16.02 -12.99 -11.04
N ASP A 247 -17.07 -13.79 -11.01
CA ASP A 247 -18.28 -13.50 -11.75
C ASP A 247 -19.09 -12.37 -11.07
N LYS A 248 -20.00 -11.75 -11.82
CA LYS A 248 -20.83 -10.66 -11.28
C LYS A 248 -21.61 -11.14 -10.06
N GLY A 249 -21.52 -10.40 -8.96
CA GLY A 249 -22.18 -10.71 -7.70
C GLY A 249 -21.38 -11.66 -6.80
N GLU A 250 -20.28 -12.23 -7.28
CA GLU A 250 -19.41 -13.08 -6.47
C GLU A 250 -18.37 -12.28 -5.71
N ARG A 251 -17.88 -12.86 -4.60
CA ARG A 251 -16.76 -12.30 -3.85
C ARG A 251 -15.44 -12.54 -4.58
N ILE A 252 -14.65 -11.49 -4.71
CA ILE A 252 -13.27 -11.53 -5.19
C ILE A 252 -12.45 -12.36 -4.20
N ARG A 253 -11.85 -13.45 -4.69
CA ARG A 253 -11.00 -14.32 -3.88
C ARG A 253 -9.56 -13.80 -3.92
N LEU A 254 -9.06 -13.40 -2.76
CA LEU A 254 -7.67 -13.00 -2.60
C LEU A 254 -6.84 -14.15 -2.04
N ASP A 255 -5.64 -14.29 -2.57
CA ASP A 255 -4.60 -15.17 -2.05
C ASP A 255 -3.26 -14.41 -2.06
N GLY A 256 -2.22 -15.03 -1.49
CA GLY A 256 -0.91 -14.39 -1.42
C GLY A 256 -0.29 -14.10 -2.80
N GLN A 257 -0.55 -14.95 -3.79
CA GLN A 257 0.03 -14.85 -5.13
C GLN A 257 -0.63 -13.69 -5.89
N ASN A 258 -1.96 -13.69 -6.01
CA ASN A 258 -2.68 -12.66 -6.73
C ASN A 258 -2.54 -11.28 -6.06
N THR A 259 -2.42 -11.22 -4.74
CA THR A 259 -2.12 -9.99 -4.00
C THR A 259 -0.72 -9.48 -4.35
N SER A 260 0.28 -10.36 -4.36
CA SER A 260 1.64 -10.01 -4.76
C SER A 260 1.71 -9.54 -6.22
N ASP A 261 0.99 -10.19 -7.12
CA ASP A 261 0.96 -9.88 -8.56
C ASP A 261 0.29 -8.53 -8.86
N LEU A 262 -0.60 -8.06 -7.98
CA LEU A 262 -1.16 -6.70 -8.05
C LEU A 262 -0.17 -5.66 -7.49
N ILE A 263 0.44 -5.94 -6.34
CA ILE A 263 1.24 -4.96 -5.59
C ILE A 263 2.60 -4.71 -6.26
N ARG A 264 3.35 -5.76 -6.60
CA ARG A 264 4.73 -5.62 -7.09
C ARG A 264 4.83 -4.78 -8.36
N PRO A 265 4.02 -5.02 -9.41
CA PRO A 265 4.12 -4.23 -10.65
C PRO A 265 3.64 -2.79 -10.45
N ALA A 266 2.71 -2.55 -9.53
CA ALA A 266 2.28 -1.19 -9.18
C ALA A 266 3.40 -0.40 -8.49
N ILE A 267 4.09 -1.00 -7.50
CA ILE A 267 5.26 -0.40 -6.85
C ILE A 267 6.38 -0.13 -7.87
N ALA A 268 6.65 -1.08 -8.76
CA ALA A 268 7.65 -0.91 -9.81
C ALA A 268 7.30 0.29 -10.72
N SER A 269 6.03 0.42 -11.11
CA SER A 269 5.56 1.55 -11.91
C SER A 269 5.65 2.89 -11.17
N SER A 270 5.30 2.91 -9.88
CA SER A 270 5.47 4.09 -9.02
C SER A 270 6.93 4.53 -8.93
N ARG A 271 7.85 3.57 -8.77
CA ARG A 271 9.30 3.85 -8.82
C ARG A 271 9.73 4.41 -10.17
N SER A 272 9.27 3.83 -11.27
CA SER A 272 9.57 4.34 -12.61
C SER A 272 9.08 5.76 -12.81
N LEU A 273 7.91 6.11 -12.27
CA LEU A 273 7.37 7.47 -12.30
C LEU A 273 8.24 8.44 -11.49
N MET A 274 8.65 8.07 -10.27
CA MET A 274 9.55 8.89 -9.45
C MET A 274 10.85 9.20 -10.19
N ILE A 275 11.47 8.18 -10.79
CA ILE A 275 12.70 8.34 -11.58
C ILE A 275 12.45 9.23 -12.80
N ALA A 276 11.35 9.01 -13.53
CA ALA A 276 11.02 9.82 -14.71
C ALA A 276 10.80 11.30 -14.37
N VAL A 277 10.18 11.59 -13.23
CA VAL A 277 9.97 12.97 -12.76
C VAL A 277 11.28 13.59 -12.28
N ASP A 278 12.10 12.86 -11.51
CA ASP A 278 13.42 13.34 -11.06
C ASP A 278 14.35 13.63 -12.25
N ASP A 279 14.42 12.73 -13.23
CA ASP A 279 15.19 12.96 -14.46
C ASP A 279 14.68 14.20 -15.21
N TRP A 280 13.35 14.36 -15.34
CA TRP A 280 12.76 15.53 -15.98
C TRP A 280 13.14 16.83 -15.25
N ILE A 281 13.11 16.83 -13.91
CA ILE A 281 13.47 17.98 -13.08
C ILE A 281 14.95 18.35 -13.25
N ARG A 282 15.85 17.38 -13.48
CA ARG A 282 17.29 17.64 -13.67
C ARG A 282 17.63 18.15 -15.07
N GLU A 283 16.84 17.76 -16.07
CA GLU A 283 17.09 18.07 -17.48
C GLU A 283 16.50 19.42 -17.94
N ASN A 284 15.63 20.04 -17.15
CA ASN A 284 14.93 21.29 -17.45
C ASN A 284 15.08 22.29 -16.30
#